data_AF-W5KLY8-F1
#
_entry.id   AF-W5KLY8-F1
#
_cell.length_a   1.000
_cell.length_b   1.000
_cell.length_c   1.000
_cell.angle_alpha   90.00
_cell.angle_beta   90.00
_cell.angle_gamma   90.00
#
_symmetry.space_group_name_H-M   'P 1'
#
loop_
_entity.id
_entity.type
_entity.pdbx_description
1 polymer ?
#
loop_
_entity_poly.entity_id
_entity_poly.type
_entity_poly.pdbx_seq_one_letter_code
_entity_poly.pdbx_strand_id
1 'polypeptide(L)'
;MFFTALSRPFLQKFLQTTLIMSLSAKDKNAIKGFWDKIAPEAENYRMLVVYPQTKTYFSHWQDLSPGSAPVRKHGKTVMSGVAEAVSKIDDLTNGLLTLSELHAFQLRVDPANFKILSHNLLVVLAIQFPSDFTPEVHVAMDKFLSAVALALSEKYR
;
A
#
# COMPACT_ATOMS: atom_id res chain seq x y z
N MET A 1 -32.08 -4.48 -27.79
CA MET A 1 -32.48 -4.86 -26.42
C MET A 1 -31.55 -5.97 -25.95
N PHE A 2 -30.41 -5.65 -25.31
CA PHE A 2 -29.54 -6.66 -24.69
C PHE A 2 -28.80 -6.02 -23.51
N PHE A 3 -29.50 -5.80 -22.40
CA PHE A 3 -28.90 -5.53 -21.09
C PHE A 3 -29.80 -6.10 -19.99
N THR A 4 -29.78 -7.41 -19.81
CA THR A 4 -30.17 -8.14 -18.58
C THR A 4 -29.27 -9.38 -18.57
N ALA A 5 -28.56 -9.80 -17.53
CA ALA A 5 -28.60 -9.48 -16.12
C ALA A 5 -27.17 -9.62 -15.57
N LEU A 6 -26.59 -8.51 -15.08
CA LEU A 6 -25.50 -8.59 -14.13
C LEU A 6 -26.13 -8.43 -12.75
N SER A 7 -25.89 -9.39 -11.86
CA SER A 7 -26.45 -9.36 -10.51
C SER A 7 -26.04 -8.07 -9.80
N ARG A 8 -26.91 -7.49 -8.96
CA ARG A 8 -26.56 -6.30 -8.15
C ARG A 8 -25.18 -6.39 -7.47
N PRO A 9 -24.75 -7.53 -6.88
CA PRO A 9 -23.40 -7.62 -6.34
C PRO A 9 -22.32 -7.64 -7.42
N PHE A 10 -22.57 -8.16 -8.63
CA PHE A 10 -21.63 -8.04 -9.75
C PHE A 10 -21.54 -6.60 -10.25
N LEU A 11 -22.67 -5.90 -10.42
CA LEU A 11 -22.65 -4.48 -10.78
C LEU A 11 -22.04 -3.63 -9.68
N GLN A 12 -22.29 -3.93 -8.41
CA GLN A 12 -21.70 -3.21 -7.30
C GLN A 12 -20.21 -3.51 -7.19
N LYS A 13 -19.76 -4.76 -7.39
CA LYS A 13 -18.33 -5.12 -7.44
C LYS A 13 -17.66 -4.57 -8.70
N PHE A 14 -18.32 -4.56 -9.85
CA PHE A 14 -17.82 -4.01 -11.12
C PHE A 14 -17.77 -2.49 -11.07
N LEU A 15 -18.80 -1.82 -10.55
CA LEU A 15 -18.83 -0.37 -10.28
C LEU A 15 -17.88 -0.01 -9.15
N GLN A 16 -17.68 -0.85 -8.12
CA GLN A 16 -16.61 -0.66 -7.13
C GLN A 16 -15.26 -0.78 -7.85
N THR A 17 -15.03 -1.79 -8.68
CA THR A 17 -13.76 -1.99 -9.40
C THR A 17 -13.50 -0.94 -10.49
N THR A 18 -14.54 -0.31 -11.08
CA THR A 18 -14.38 0.74 -12.11
C THR A 18 -14.48 2.17 -11.57
N LEU A 19 -15.19 2.41 -10.45
CA LEU A 19 -15.26 3.72 -9.78
C LEU A 19 -14.22 3.85 -8.65
N ILE A 20 -13.66 2.74 -8.14
CA ILE A 20 -12.57 2.76 -7.17
C ILE A 20 -11.22 2.67 -7.88
N MET A 21 -10.60 3.84 -8.03
CA MET A 21 -9.15 4.03 -7.97
C MET A 21 -8.31 3.74 -9.21
N SER A 22 -8.74 4.29 -10.35
CA SER A 22 -7.77 4.80 -11.31
C SER A 22 -7.10 6.05 -10.72
N LEU A 23 -5.77 6.06 -10.62
CA LEU A 23 -5.02 7.26 -10.23
C LEU A 23 -5.07 8.27 -11.36
N SER A 24 -5.62 9.45 -11.09
CA SER A 24 -5.62 10.54 -12.07
C SER A 24 -4.20 11.06 -12.31
N ALA A 25 -3.98 11.79 -13.41
CA ALA A 25 -2.68 12.45 -13.65
C ALA A 25 -2.28 13.39 -12.51
N LYS A 26 -3.26 14.07 -11.89
CA LYS A 26 -3.05 14.92 -10.71
C LYS A 26 -2.61 14.09 -9.50
N ASP A 27 -3.27 12.96 -9.23
CA ASP A 27 -2.88 12.06 -8.14
C ASP A 27 -1.45 11.57 -8.35
N LYS A 28 -1.13 11.07 -9.56
CA LYS A 28 0.22 10.58 -9.92
C LYS A 28 1.30 11.63 -9.73
N ASN A 29 1.06 12.87 -10.16
CA ASN A 29 2.01 13.96 -10.01
C ASN A 29 2.22 14.33 -8.53
N ALA A 30 1.14 14.37 -7.73
CA ALA A 30 1.25 14.62 -6.30
C ALA A 30 2.04 13.52 -5.59
N ILE A 31 1.79 12.26 -5.93
CA ILE A 31 2.51 11.10 -5.38
C ILE A 31 3.99 11.17 -5.73
N LYS A 32 4.34 11.38 -7.01
CA LYS A 32 5.75 11.47 -7.44
C LYS A 32 6.46 12.64 -6.78
N GLY A 33 5.86 13.84 -6.80
CA GLY A 33 6.45 15.03 -6.20
C GLY A 33 6.60 14.93 -4.67
N PHE A 34 5.68 14.25 -3.99
CA PHE A 34 5.84 13.94 -2.58
C PHE A 34 6.92 12.87 -2.36
N TRP A 35 6.92 11.81 -3.16
CA TRP A 35 7.90 10.72 -3.08
C TRP A 35 9.34 11.21 -3.21
N ASP A 36 9.61 12.11 -4.16
CA ASP A 36 10.95 12.68 -4.38
C ASP A 36 11.52 13.39 -3.15
N LYS A 37 10.64 13.98 -2.31
CA LYS A 37 11.04 14.64 -1.05
C LYS A 37 11.36 13.65 0.06
N ILE A 38 10.63 12.54 0.11
CA ILE A 38 10.65 11.62 1.26
C ILE A 38 11.54 10.38 1.01
N ALA A 39 11.87 10.09 -0.25
CA ALA A 39 12.73 8.96 -0.63
C ALA A 39 14.11 8.97 0.04
N PRO A 40 14.80 10.13 0.22
CA PRO A 40 16.08 10.18 0.95
C PRO A 40 15.98 9.74 2.41
N GLU A 41 14.81 9.94 3.03
CA GLU A 41 14.54 9.62 4.44
C GLU A 41 14.01 8.19 4.62
N ALA A 42 14.09 7.35 3.58
CA ALA A 42 13.44 6.05 3.58
C ALA A 42 13.94 5.01 4.56
N GLU A 43 15.07 5.28 5.18
CA GLU A 43 15.66 4.45 6.20
C GLU A 43 15.17 4.76 7.63
N ASN A 44 14.49 5.89 7.80
CA ASN A 44 14.10 6.44 9.10
C ASN A 44 12.62 6.20 9.46
N TYR A 45 11.84 5.57 8.57
CA TYR A 45 10.42 5.31 8.81
C TYR A 45 10.20 4.33 9.96
N ARG A 46 9.62 4.84 11.05
CA ARG A 46 9.19 4.05 12.23
C ARG A 46 7.84 3.37 11.95
N MET A 47 7.79 2.56 10.89
CA MET A 47 6.54 2.02 10.32
C MET A 47 5.81 1.03 11.24
N LEU A 48 6.52 0.34 12.13
CA LEU A 48 5.93 -0.70 12.98
C LEU A 48 5.46 -0.14 14.32
N VAL A 49 4.41 0.69 14.28
CA VAL A 49 3.44 0.75 15.39
C VAL A 49 2.45 -0.38 15.13
N VAL A 50 2.76 -1.54 15.73
CA VAL A 50 2.20 -2.81 15.29
C VAL A 50 0.78 -2.98 15.81
N TYR A 51 -0.21 -2.95 14.92
CA TYR A 51 -1.55 -3.46 15.20
C TYR A 51 -1.42 -4.91 15.70
N PRO A 52 -1.95 -5.28 16.88
CA PRO A 52 -1.71 -6.60 17.48
C PRO A 52 -1.97 -7.78 16.54
N GLN A 53 -2.97 -7.65 15.66
CA GLN A 53 -3.33 -8.68 14.66
C GLN A 53 -2.23 -8.97 13.63
N THR A 54 -1.36 -8.01 13.30
CA THR A 54 -0.27 -8.21 12.33
C THR A 54 0.99 -8.80 12.97
N LYS A 55 1.07 -8.88 14.31
CA LYS A 55 2.22 -9.46 15.03
C LYS A 55 2.41 -10.94 14.75
N THR A 56 1.35 -11.67 14.40
CA THR A 56 1.40 -13.11 14.12
C THR A 56 2.35 -13.45 12.97
N TYR A 57 2.45 -12.60 11.96
CA TYR A 57 3.39 -12.75 10.83
C TYR A 57 4.87 -12.56 11.22
N PHE A 58 5.13 -11.94 12.38
CA PHE A 58 6.48 -11.61 12.84
C PHE A 58 6.87 -12.32 14.15
N SER A 59 6.18 -13.41 14.49
CA SER A 59 6.40 -14.20 15.71
C SER A 59 7.83 -14.78 15.84
N HIS A 60 8.56 -14.86 14.73
CA HIS A 60 9.94 -15.30 14.67
C HIS A 60 10.96 -14.21 15.05
N TRP A 61 10.54 -12.96 15.25
CA TRP A 61 11.43 -11.89 15.73
C TRP A 61 11.46 -11.84 17.25
N GLN A 62 12.67 -11.76 17.79
CA GLN A 62 12.89 -11.67 19.24
C GLN A 62 12.50 -10.30 19.82
N ASP A 63 12.48 -9.25 19.00
CA ASP A 63 12.17 -7.88 19.43
C ASP A 63 11.32 -7.15 18.38
N LEU A 64 10.06 -6.89 18.75
CA LEU A 64 9.07 -6.15 17.97
C LEU A 64 8.89 -4.71 18.45
N SER A 65 9.74 -4.22 19.36
CA SER A 65 9.65 -2.86 19.87
C SER A 65 9.92 -1.83 18.76
N PRO A 66 9.27 -0.65 18.81
CA PRO A 66 9.54 0.42 17.84
C PRO A 66 11.03 0.78 17.83
N GLY A 67 11.66 0.67 16.66
CA GLY A 67 13.08 1.00 16.48
C GLY A 67 14.05 -0.19 16.63
N SER A 68 13.55 -1.40 16.96
CA SER A 68 14.40 -2.61 16.98
C SER A 68 15.05 -2.87 15.62
N ALA A 69 16.18 -3.57 15.60
CA ALA A 69 16.89 -3.86 14.35
C ALA A 69 16.03 -4.65 13.33
N PRO A 70 15.28 -5.71 13.71
CA PRO A 70 14.36 -6.40 12.80
C PRO A 70 13.28 -5.46 12.23
N VAL A 71 12.69 -4.63 13.09
CA VAL A 71 11.64 -3.67 12.74
C VAL A 71 12.15 -2.66 11.71
N ARG A 72 13.33 -2.07 11.96
CA ARG A 72 13.95 -1.12 11.05
C ARG A 72 14.30 -1.76 9.71
N LYS A 73 14.89 -2.96 9.74
CA LYS A 73 15.25 -3.69 8.52
C LYS A 73 14.03 -3.97 7.65
N HIS A 74 12.93 -4.42 8.25
CA HIS A 74 11.71 -4.69 7.50
C HIS A 74 11.00 -3.42 7.02
N GLY A 75 11.05 -2.34 7.82
CA GLY A 75 10.57 -1.02 7.39
C GLY A 75 11.24 -0.58 6.08
N LYS A 76 12.57 -0.76 5.96
CA LYS A 76 13.29 -0.52 4.70
C LYS A 76 12.75 -1.39 3.56
N THR A 77 12.55 -2.69 3.78
CA THR A 77 11.99 -3.60 2.78
C THR A 77 10.62 -3.13 2.27
N VAL A 78 9.72 -2.74 3.18
CA VAL A 78 8.39 -2.25 2.78
C VAL A 78 8.51 -0.95 1.99
N MET A 79 9.36 -0.01 2.41
CA MET A 79 9.54 1.25 1.70
C MET A 79 10.23 1.09 0.35
N SER A 80 11.09 0.08 0.16
CA SER A 80 11.56 -0.32 -1.17
C SER A 80 10.42 -0.83 -2.05
N GLY A 81 9.47 -1.60 -1.50
CA GLY A 81 8.27 -2.02 -2.22
C GLY A 81 7.37 -0.84 -2.60
N VAL A 82 7.23 0.16 -1.73
CA VAL A 82 6.51 1.41 -2.06
C VAL A 82 7.25 2.18 -3.18
N ALA A 83 8.59 2.23 -3.14
CA ALA A 83 9.39 2.85 -4.20
C ALA A 83 9.16 2.17 -5.55
N GLU A 84 9.16 0.83 -5.56
CA GLU A 84 8.85 0.04 -6.74
C GLU A 84 7.45 0.36 -7.27
N ALA A 85 6.45 0.41 -6.40
CA ALA A 85 5.09 0.78 -6.77
C ALA A 85 4.99 2.20 -7.36
N VAL A 86 5.72 3.19 -6.82
CA VAL A 86 5.77 4.54 -7.40
C VAL A 86 6.39 4.52 -8.81
N SER A 87 7.42 3.71 -9.03
CA SER A 87 8.04 3.54 -10.36
C SER A 87 7.10 2.84 -11.37
N LYS A 88 6.14 2.06 -10.89
CA LYS A 88 5.13 1.31 -11.68
C LYS A 88 3.74 1.91 -11.61
N ILE A 89 3.61 3.17 -11.21
CA ILE A 89 2.31 3.82 -10.92
C ILE A 89 1.33 3.87 -12.10
N ASP A 90 1.82 3.69 -13.33
CA ASP A 90 0.99 3.64 -14.53
C ASP A 90 0.35 2.26 -14.76
N ASP A 91 0.93 1.20 -14.22
CA ASP A 91 0.43 -0.19 -14.29
C ASP A 91 0.86 -0.99 -13.05
N LEU A 92 0.17 -0.76 -11.94
CA LEU A 92 0.49 -1.39 -10.66
C LEU A 92 0.24 -2.91 -10.67
N THR A 93 -0.82 -3.35 -11.34
CA THR A 93 -1.21 -4.78 -11.36
C THR A 93 -0.14 -5.63 -12.02
N ASN A 94 0.34 -5.26 -13.21
CA ASN A 94 1.43 -6.00 -13.84
C ASN A 94 2.78 -5.67 -13.20
N GLY A 95 2.99 -4.42 -12.78
CA GLY A 95 4.25 -3.97 -12.19
C GLY A 95 4.60 -4.63 -10.87
N LEU A 96 3.60 -5.06 -10.08
CA LEU A 96 3.78 -5.66 -8.76
C LEU A 96 3.49 -7.17 -8.75
N LEU A 97 3.43 -7.82 -9.91
CA LEU A 97 3.03 -9.23 -10.02
C LEU A 97 3.88 -10.16 -9.14
N THR A 98 5.20 -10.00 -9.20
CA THR A 98 6.15 -10.79 -8.39
C THR A 98 5.94 -10.59 -6.89
N LEU A 99 5.66 -9.35 -6.47
CA LEU A 99 5.35 -9.05 -5.06
C LEU A 99 3.99 -9.64 -4.66
N SER A 100 3.01 -9.66 -5.56
CA SER A 100 1.72 -10.32 -5.31
C SER A 100 1.91 -11.83 -5.09
N GLU A 101 2.69 -12.51 -5.94
CA GLU A 101 2.99 -13.94 -5.79
C GLU A 101 3.73 -14.26 -4.48
N LEU A 102 4.71 -13.43 -4.12
CA LEU A 102 5.42 -13.55 -2.84
C LEU A 102 4.44 -13.51 -1.66
N HIS A 103 3.56 -12.50 -1.64
CA HIS A 103 2.62 -12.35 -0.54
C HIS A 103 1.55 -13.44 -0.54
N ALA A 104 1.05 -13.86 -1.70
CA ALA A 104 -0.01 -14.85 -1.84
C ALA A 104 0.45 -16.27 -1.48
N PHE A 105 1.56 -16.72 -2.05
CA PHE A 105 1.94 -18.13 -2.02
C PHE A 105 2.96 -18.46 -0.94
N GLN A 106 3.93 -17.56 -0.70
CA GLN A 106 5.01 -17.80 0.25
C GLN A 106 4.69 -17.25 1.63
N LEU A 107 4.33 -15.96 1.73
CA LEU A 107 4.06 -15.31 3.01
C LEU A 107 2.63 -15.55 3.51
N ARG A 108 1.68 -15.79 2.59
CA ARG A 108 0.26 -16.04 2.86
C ARG A 108 -0.37 -14.99 3.77
N VAL A 109 -0.07 -13.71 3.48
CA VAL A 109 -0.60 -12.57 4.24
C VAL A 109 -2.08 -12.41 3.92
N ASP A 110 -2.97 -12.29 4.91
CA ASP A 110 -4.38 -12.01 4.59
C ASP A 110 -4.47 -10.62 3.93
N PRO A 111 -5.09 -10.49 2.73
CA PRO A 111 -5.24 -9.22 2.03
C PRO A 111 -5.83 -8.08 2.87
N ALA A 112 -6.61 -8.38 3.92
CA ALA A 112 -7.13 -7.38 4.85
C ALA A 112 -6.00 -6.60 5.56
N ASN A 113 -4.82 -7.20 5.75
CA ASN A 113 -3.67 -6.58 6.40
C ASN A 113 -3.00 -5.49 5.57
N PHE A 114 -3.14 -5.51 4.24
CA PHE A 114 -2.60 -4.44 3.41
C PHE A 114 -3.25 -3.10 3.72
N LYS A 115 -4.56 -3.07 3.99
CA LYS A 115 -5.26 -1.83 4.37
C LYS A 115 -4.77 -1.26 5.69
N ILE A 116 -4.47 -2.14 6.64
CA ILE A 116 -3.93 -1.77 7.95
C ILE A 116 -2.54 -1.16 7.78
N LEU A 117 -1.70 -1.77 6.94
CA LEU A 117 -0.37 -1.23 6.61
C LEU A 117 -0.49 0.13 5.89
N SER A 118 -1.38 0.26 4.91
CA SER A 118 -1.63 1.52 4.19
C SER A 118 -1.99 2.65 5.15
N HIS A 119 -2.90 2.40 6.09
CA HIS A 119 -3.27 3.40 7.10
C HIS A 119 -2.09 3.81 7.98
N ASN A 120 -1.30 2.83 8.45
CA ASN A 120 -0.10 3.12 9.24
C ASN A 120 0.93 3.96 8.46
N LEU A 121 1.11 3.69 7.16
CA LEU A 121 1.98 4.49 6.31
C LEU A 121 1.48 5.94 6.22
N LEU A 122 0.18 6.17 6.00
CA LEU A 122 -0.38 7.53 5.97
C LEU A 122 -0.13 8.30 7.27
N VAL A 123 -0.33 7.65 8.43
CA VAL A 123 -0.07 8.26 9.74
C VAL A 123 1.41 8.62 9.91
N VAL A 124 2.31 7.70 9.56
CA VAL A 124 3.76 7.95 9.66
C VAL A 124 4.20 9.08 8.74
N LEU A 125 3.72 9.10 7.50
CA LEU A 125 4.02 10.14 6.52
C LEU A 125 3.51 11.51 7.00
N ALA A 126 2.32 11.57 7.59
CA ALA A 126 1.76 12.80 8.15
C ALA A 126 2.58 13.34 9.35
N ILE A 127 3.05 12.45 10.23
CA ILE A 127 3.84 12.82 11.40
C ILE A 127 5.25 13.29 10.99
N GLN A 128 5.87 12.60 10.03
CA GLN A 128 7.27 12.85 9.66
C GLN A 128 7.42 14.00 8.65
N PHE A 129 6.40 14.25 7.82
CA PHE A 129 6.41 15.30 6.80
C PHE A 129 5.20 16.23 6.90
N PRO A 130 4.93 16.85 8.07
CA PRO A 130 3.69 17.60 8.29
C PRO A 130 3.53 18.82 7.36
N SER A 131 4.65 19.41 6.90
CA SER A 131 4.65 20.52 5.93
C SER A 131 4.30 20.09 4.51
N ASP A 132 4.67 18.86 4.14
CA ASP A 132 4.57 18.36 2.77
C ASP A 132 3.39 17.42 2.56
N PHE A 133 2.85 16.86 3.66
CA PHE A 133 1.69 15.98 3.66
C PHE A 133 0.39 16.78 3.69
N THR A 134 0.14 17.55 2.62
CA THR A 134 -1.06 18.36 2.45
C THR A 134 -2.31 17.49 2.28
N PRO A 135 -3.53 18.04 2.41
CA PRO A 135 -4.77 17.29 2.14
C PRO A 135 -4.81 16.66 0.74
N GLU A 136 -4.27 17.33 -0.27
CA GLU A 136 -4.18 16.81 -1.64
C GLU A 136 -3.24 15.61 -1.73
N VAL A 137 -2.07 15.68 -1.08
CA VAL A 137 -1.12 14.57 -1.00
C VAL A 137 -1.73 13.41 -0.23
N HIS A 138 -2.42 13.68 0.87
CA HIS A 138 -3.09 12.64 1.66
C HIS A 138 -4.11 11.87 0.81
N VAL A 139 -5.01 12.56 0.11
CA VAL A 139 -6.01 11.90 -0.74
C VAL A 139 -5.34 11.11 -1.87
N ALA A 140 -4.32 11.68 -2.52
CA ALA A 140 -3.60 10.98 -3.58
C ALA A 140 -2.88 9.72 -3.05
N MET A 141 -2.26 9.82 -1.86
CA MET A 141 -1.55 8.70 -1.25
C MET A 141 -2.47 7.60 -0.75
N ASP A 142 -3.61 7.94 -0.16
CA ASP A 142 -4.61 6.96 0.26
C ASP A 142 -5.13 6.16 -0.94
N LYS A 143 -5.40 6.85 -2.05
CA LYS A 143 -5.78 6.18 -3.31
C LYS A 143 -4.68 5.26 -3.82
N PHE A 144 -3.45 5.73 -3.83
CA PHE A 144 -2.31 4.95 -4.30
C PHE A 144 -2.07 3.71 -3.46
N LEU A 145 -2.02 3.84 -2.14
CA LEU A 145 -1.78 2.70 -1.25
C LEU A 145 -2.92 1.69 -1.30
N SER A 146 -4.14 2.14 -1.57
CA SER A 146 -5.25 1.23 -1.82
C SER A 146 -5.15 0.52 -3.18
N ALA A 147 -4.70 1.21 -4.23
CA ALA A 147 -4.42 0.58 -5.52
C ALA A 147 -3.26 -0.43 -5.44
N VAL A 148 -2.22 -0.12 -4.65
CA VAL A 148 -1.13 -1.06 -4.33
C VAL A 148 -1.66 -2.27 -3.58
N ALA A 149 -2.51 -2.09 -2.57
CA ALA A 149 -3.13 -3.19 -1.84
C ALA A 149 -3.96 -4.11 -2.76
N LEU A 150 -4.69 -3.52 -3.72
CA LEU A 150 -5.42 -4.29 -4.74
C LEU A 150 -4.46 -5.08 -5.64
N ALA A 151 -3.42 -4.44 -6.17
CA ALA A 151 -2.42 -5.09 -7.01
C ALA A 151 -1.68 -6.23 -6.29
N LEU A 152 -1.30 -6.04 -5.02
CA LEU A 152 -0.70 -7.11 -4.20
C LEU A 152 -1.66 -8.27 -3.95
N SER A 153 -2.97 -8.03 -4.02
CA SER A 153 -4.01 -9.05 -3.80
C SER A 153 -4.36 -9.85 -5.07
N GLU A 154 -3.79 -9.51 -6.23
CA GLU A 154 -4.18 -10.08 -7.53
C GLU A 154 -4.02 -11.61 -7.59
N LYS A 155 -2.93 -12.15 -7.05
CA LYS A 155 -2.59 -13.59 -7.13
C LYS A 155 -3.16 -14.47 -6.02
N TYR A 156 -4.06 -13.94 -5.19
CA TYR A 156 -4.66 -14.70 -4.08
C TYR A 156 -5.75 -15.69 -4.52
N ARG A 157 -6.16 -15.67 -5.79
CA ARG A 157 -7.24 -16.50 -6.34
C ARG A 157 -6.94 -16.98 -7.75
#